data_AF-A0A2S5M606-F1
#
_entry.id   AF-A0A2S5M606-F1
#
_cell.length_a   1.000
_cell.length_b   1.000
_cell.length_c   1.000
_cell.angle_alpha   90.00
_cell.angle_beta   90.00
_cell.angle_gamma   90.00
#
_symmetry.space_group_name_H-M   'P 1'
#
loop_
_entity.id
_entity.type
_entity.pdbx_description
1 polymer ?
#
loop_
_entity_poly.entity_id
_entity_poly.type
_entity_poly.pdbx_seq_one_letter_code
_entity_poly.pdbx_strand_id
1 'polypeptide(L)'
;MCVRCVLYSLFLIIFLNEAAIAAGCGSRGGPGFRGPKGNCVGWKQLSKVCGTPPTSNCTFEGAGEGDTDFEKGTDFVNAGAGGSALTAVGADAARTTKAFNQRVVKDDGIACASTSLLSTLNNCATETDDENCTAQIEVAVRNGQCTKIIKGAETTIEAGSGSFEWVRIKLLGVKGEYWINRDLVLE
;
A
#
# COMPACT_ATOMS: atom_id res chain seq x y z
N MET A 1 -1.88 13.89 -61.62
CA MET A 1 -1.56 13.79 -60.18
C MET A 1 -0.45 12.76 -60.00
N CYS A 2 0.69 13.15 -59.42
CA CYS A 2 1.87 12.28 -59.34
C CYS A 2 1.76 11.34 -58.13
N VAL A 3 1.66 10.03 -58.39
CA VAL A 3 1.57 8.97 -57.36
C VAL A 3 2.76 9.05 -56.38
N ARG A 4 3.92 9.50 -56.87
CA ARG A 4 5.12 9.74 -56.06
C ARG A 4 4.98 10.89 -55.07
N CYS A 5 4.21 11.93 -55.40
CA CYS A 5 3.94 13.05 -54.49
C CYS A 5 2.98 12.63 -53.37
N VAL A 6 1.94 11.85 -53.69
CA VAL A 6 0.97 11.36 -52.68
C VAL A 6 1.65 10.45 -51.66
N LEU A 7 2.56 9.57 -52.11
CA LEU A 7 3.32 8.70 -51.22
C LEU A 7 4.31 9.47 -50.32
N TYR A 8 4.95 10.52 -50.85
CA TYR A 8 5.82 11.39 -50.05
C TYR A 8 5.05 12.19 -48.99
N SER A 9 3.86 12.68 -49.33
CA SER A 9 2.97 13.39 -48.38
C SER A 9 2.50 12.46 -47.25
N LEU A 10 2.17 11.21 -47.57
CA LEU A 10 1.77 10.21 -46.57
C LEU A 10 2.94 9.79 -45.66
N PHE A 11 4.15 9.66 -46.21
CA PHE A 11 5.34 9.35 -45.42
C PHE A 11 5.70 10.49 -44.44
N LEU A 12 5.56 11.75 -44.84
CA LEU A 12 5.89 12.91 -44.00
C LEU A 12 4.95 13.05 -42.78
N ILE A 13 3.70 12.61 -42.88
CA ILE A 13 2.73 12.64 -41.76
C ILE A 13 3.03 11.54 -40.73
N ILE A 14 3.59 10.40 -41.15
CA ILE A 14 3.89 9.27 -40.25
C ILE A 14 5.09 9.56 -39.34
N PHE A 15 6.07 10.36 -39.79
CA PHE A 15 7.27 10.69 -39.01
C PHE A 15 7.12 11.88 -38.04
N LEU A 16 5.96 12.54 -37.97
CA LEU A 16 5.74 13.69 -37.06
C LEU A 16 5.08 13.31 -35.72
N ASN A 17 4.82 12.03 -35.44
CA ASN A 17 3.97 11.64 -34.30
C ASN A 17 4.71 11.16 -33.03
N GLU A 18 6.05 11.17 -32.99
CA GLU A 18 6.82 10.89 -31.76
C GLU A 18 7.04 12.12 -30.86
N ALA A 19 6.07 13.04 -30.77
CA ALA A 19 6.00 13.92 -29.61
C ALA A 19 5.24 13.16 -28.51
N ALA A 20 5.98 12.28 -27.83
CA ALA A 20 5.51 11.54 -26.67
C ALA A 20 4.64 12.41 -25.77
N ILE A 21 3.34 12.12 -25.76
CA ILE A 21 2.42 12.53 -24.70
C ILE A 21 2.95 11.83 -23.45
N ALA A 22 3.93 12.47 -22.78
CA ALA A 22 4.36 12.06 -21.47
C ALA A 22 3.14 12.23 -20.57
N ALA A 23 2.50 11.11 -20.25
CA ALA A 23 1.27 11.02 -19.49
C ALA A 23 1.49 11.61 -18.09
N GLY A 24 1.20 12.90 -17.94
CA GLY A 24 1.28 13.62 -16.67
C GLY A 24 2.68 13.70 -16.04
N CYS A 25 2.78 14.49 -14.99
CA CYS A 25 4.02 14.67 -14.23
C CYS A 25 4.50 13.42 -13.48
N GLY A 26 3.70 12.35 -13.41
CA GLY A 26 4.05 11.08 -12.76
C GLY A 26 4.71 10.06 -13.66
N SER A 27 4.51 10.11 -14.99
CA SER A 27 5.00 9.09 -15.94
C SER A 27 6.50 8.76 -15.86
N ARG A 28 7.31 9.61 -15.24
CA ARG A 28 8.76 9.42 -15.04
C ARG A 28 9.15 8.99 -13.62
N GLY A 29 8.22 8.43 -12.84
CA GLY A 29 8.46 8.00 -11.46
C GLY A 29 8.56 9.16 -10.46
N GLY A 30 7.87 10.27 -10.75
CA GLY A 30 7.77 11.44 -9.87
C GLY A 30 6.44 11.47 -9.09
N PRO A 31 6.26 12.41 -8.16
CA PRO A 31 5.08 12.49 -7.30
C PRO A 31 3.79 12.88 -8.06
N GLY A 32 3.87 13.18 -9.36
CA GLY A 32 2.68 13.43 -10.17
C GLY A 32 2.11 14.84 -10.08
N PHE A 33 2.78 15.78 -9.41
CA PHE A 33 2.28 17.15 -9.24
C PHE A 33 2.87 18.11 -10.28
N ARG A 34 1.99 18.93 -10.86
CA ARG A 34 2.36 20.09 -11.68
C ARG A 34 2.32 21.36 -10.84
N GLY A 35 3.44 22.07 -10.81
CA GLY A 35 3.58 23.33 -10.11
C GLY A 35 2.85 24.49 -10.79
N PRO A 36 2.69 25.62 -10.09
CA PRO A 36 1.99 26.80 -10.62
C PRO A 36 2.68 27.43 -11.83
N LYS A 37 3.98 27.17 -12.03
CA LYS A 37 4.74 27.59 -13.23
C LYS A 37 4.60 26.63 -14.42
N GLY A 38 3.73 25.62 -14.33
CA GLY A 38 3.51 24.62 -15.38
C GLY A 38 4.54 23.49 -15.45
N ASN A 39 5.55 23.48 -14.58
CA ASN A 39 6.60 22.44 -14.54
C ASN A 39 6.24 21.30 -13.57
N CYS A 40 6.69 20.09 -13.86
CA CYS A 40 6.54 18.95 -12.96
C CYS A 40 7.44 19.10 -11.73
N VAL A 41 6.87 18.85 -10.55
CA VAL A 41 7.55 19.01 -9.27
C VAL A 41 8.05 17.65 -8.80
N GLY A 42 9.33 17.55 -8.47
CA GLY A 42 9.92 16.34 -7.86
C GLY A 42 9.72 16.31 -6.35
N TRP A 43 9.83 15.12 -5.74
CA TRP A 43 9.66 14.89 -4.30
C TRP A 43 10.32 15.96 -3.42
N LYS A 44 11.61 16.25 -3.63
CA LYS A 44 12.38 17.23 -2.84
C LYS A 44 11.84 18.66 -2.86
N GLN A 45 11.12 19.05 -3.91
CA GLN A 45 10.60 20.40 -4.09
C GLN A 45 9.09 20.49 -3.82
N LEU A 46 8.43 19.37 -3.53
CA LEU A 46 6.99 19.30 -3.40
C LEU A 46 6.48 20.20 -2.26
N SER A 47 7.04 20.09 -1.06
CA SER A 47 6.63 20.97 0.05
C SER A 47 6.98 22.44 -0.19
N LYS A 48 8.11 22.71 -0.85
CA LYS A 48 8.57 24.08 -1.12
C LYS A 48 7.70 24.79 -2.17
N VAL A 49 7.25 24.07 -3.18
CA VAL A 49 6.51 24.62 -4.33
C VAL A 49 5.00 24.49 -4.13
N CYS A 50 4.54 23.34 -3.64
CA CYS A 50 3.13 22.99 -3.52
C CYS A 50 2.57 23.25 -2.13
N GLY A 51 3.42 23.26 -1.10
CA GLY A 51 3.01 23.36 0.30
C GLY A 51 2.62 22.02 0.92
N THR A 52 2.25 22.06 2.20
CA THR A 52 1.63 20.93 2.93
C THR A 52 0.23 21.38 3.36
N PRO A 53 -0.86 20.84 2.78
CA PRO A 53 -0.91 19.76 1.79
C PRO A 53 -0.57 20.21 0.35
N PRO A 54 0.05 19.34 -0.48
CA PRO A 54 0.53 19.70 -1.82
C PRO A 54 -0.59 19.99 -2.84
N THR A 55 -1.84 19.71 -2.50
CA THR A 55 -3.01 20.05 -3.32
C THR A 55 -3.40 21.51 -3.25
N SER A 56 -2.80 22.32 -2.36
CA SER A 56 -3.17 23.72 -2.21
C SER A 56 -2.64 24.62 -3.34
N ASN A 57 -1.46 24.31 -3.89
CA ASN A 57 -0.83 25.15 -4.94
C ASN A 57 -0.45 24.39 -6.21
N CYS A 58 -0.65 23.06 -6.24
CA CYS A 58 -0.27 22.22 -7.37
C CYS A 58 -1.42 21.31 -7.79
N THR A 59 -1.47 21.02 -9.10
CA THR A 59 -2.44 20.11 -9.69
C THR A 59 -1.85 18.70 -9.75
N PHE A 60 -2.58 17.72 -9.27
CA PHE A 60 -2.20 16.31 -9.37
C PHE A 60 -2.62 15.74 -10.73
N GLU A 61 -1.67 15.16 -11.46
CA GLU A 61 -1.87 14.62 -12.82
C GLU A 61 -1.64 13.10 -12.90
N GLY A 62 -1.53 12.43 -11.74
CA GLY A 62 -1.26 11.00 -11.63
C GLY A 62 0.20 10.72 -11.24
N ALA A 63 0.42 9.79 -10.31
CA ALA A 63 1.73 9.27 -9.95
C ALA A 63 2.12 8.14 -10.92
N GLY A 64 3.41 8.00 -11.25
CA GLY A 64 3.84 6.95 -12.18
C GLY A 64 3.81 5.57 -11.53
N GLU A 65 3.43 4.55 -12.31
CA GLU A 65 3.42 3.12 -11.92
C GLU A 65 4.82 2.52 -11.65
N GLY A 66 5.88 3.33 -11.66
CA GLY A 66 7.26 2.89 -11.41
C GLY A 66 7.83 3.23 -10.03
N ASP A 67 7.03 3.81 -9.12
CA ASP A 67 7.50 4.24 -7.80
C ASP A 67 7.04 3.27 -6.70
N THR A 68 7.82 2.20 -6.49
CA THR A 68 7.73 1.39 -5.26
C THR A 68 8.47 2.04 -4.08
N ASP A 69 9.06 3.23 -4.25
CA ASP A 69 9.77 4.00 -3.22
C ASP A 69 8.84 5.05 -2.56
N PHE A 70 7.58 4.68 -2.29
CA PHE A 70 6.63 5.51 -1.52
C PHE A 70 7.17 5.93 -0.14
N GLU A 71 8.25 5.31 0.35
CA GLU A 71 8.97 5.74 1.55
C GLU A 71 9.67 7.11 1.44
N LYS A 72 9.97 7.64 0.24
CA LYS A 72 10.63 8.96 0.12
C LYS A 72 9.69 10.16 0.20
N GLY A 73 8.37 9.93 0.25
CA GLY A 73 7.34 10.98 0.28
C GLY A 73 6.79 11.32 1.67
N THR A 74 7.06 10.50 2.69
CA THR A 74 6.44 10.61 4.02
C THR A 74 7.16 11.59 4.96
N ASP A 75 8.30 12.17 4.58
CA ASP A 75 9.00 13.18 5.38
C ASP A 75 8.32 14.57 5.36
N PHE A 76 7.31 14.79 4.52
CA PHE A 76 6.64 16.10 4.42
C PHE A 76 5.50 16.35 5.42
N VAL A 77 5.17 15.38 6.28
CA VAL A 77 4.12 15.55 7.29
C VAL A 77 4.60 16.08 8.65
N ASN A 78 5.90 16.30 8.88
CA ASN A 78 6.39 16.74 10.21
C ASN A 78 7.47 17.84 10.18
N ALA A 79 7.20 18.96 9.49
CA ALA A 79 7.99 20.17 9.68
C ALA A 79 7.10 21.41 9.71
N GLY A 80 6.47 21.68 10.86
CA GLY A 80 5.68 22.89 11.04
C GLY A 80 4.99 23.03 12.39
N ALA A 81 5.74 23.10 13.49
CA ALA A 81 5.33 23.88 14.67
C ALA A 81 6.53 24.11 15.59
N GLY A 82 7.21 25.24 15.40
CA GLY A 82 8.03 25.85 16.45
C GLY A 82 7.10 26.51 17.47
N GLY A 83 7.20 26.11 18.72
CA GLY A 83 6.54 26.74 19.87
C GLY A 83 7.24 26.32 21.15
N SER A 84 8.09 27.21 21.69
CA SER A 84 8.70 27.07 23.01
C SER A 84 7.64 26.95 24.12
N ALA A 85 7.67 25.85 24.88
CA ALA A 85 7.35 25.84 26.31
C ALA A 85 7.94 24.57 26.94
N LEU A 86 8.76 24.75 27.97
CA LEU A 86 9.20 23.70 28.88
C LEU A 86 8.00 23.06 29.61
N THR A 87 8.24 21.84 30.10
CA THR A 87 7.57 21.13 31.22
C THR A 87 6.23 20.46 30.92
N ALA A 88 6.25 19.14 30.79
CA ALA A 88 5.55 18.22 31.70
C ALA A 88 5.96 16.76 31.40
N VAL A 89 6.36 16.07 32.46
CA VAL A 89 6.50 14.61 32.51
C VAL A 89 5.11 14.01 32.32
N GLY A 90 4.95 13.14 31.32
CA GLY A 90 3.71 12.42 31.08
C GLY A 90 3.96 11.31 30.08
N ALA A 91 3.85 10.07 30.55
CA ALA A 91 3.66 8.91 29.70
C ALA A 91 2.43 9.12 28.79
N ASP A 92 2.38 8.33 27.71
CA ASP A 92 1.26 8.18 26.77
C ASP A 92 1.28 8.98 25.46
N ALA A 93 0.89 8.25 24.41
CA ALA A 93 0.72 8.64 23.02
C ALA A 93 2.00 8.80 22.18
N ALA A 94 2.73 7.69 22.02
CA ALA A 94 3.31 7.38 20.71
C ALA A 94 2.14 7.29 19.71
N ARG A 95 1.78 8.43 19.13
CA ARG A 95 0.82 8.51 18.02
C ARG A 95 1.52 8.02 16.77
N THR A 96 1.68 6.71 16.66
CA THR A 96 2.04 6.02 15.42
C THR A 96 0.97 6.40 14.41
N THR A 97 1.34 7.20 13.41
CA THR A 97 0.53 7.36 12.21
C THR A 97 0.32 5.97 11.63
N LYS A 98 -0.84 5.35 11.90
CA LYS A 98 -1.18 4.05 11.34
C LYS A 98 -1.04 4.17 9.83
N ALA A 99 -0.14 3.37 9.26
CA ALA A 99 -0.02 3.30 7.81
C ALA A 99 -1.40 2.99 7.22
N PHE A 100 -1.72 3.49 6.03
CA PHE A 100 -3.07 3.34 5.44
C PHE A 100 -3.51 1.86 5.33
N ASN A 101 -2.56 0.95 5.30
CA ASN A 101 -2.70 -0.50 5.27
C ASN A 101 -2.60 -1.19 6.63
N GLN A 102 -2.36 -0.46 7.73
CA GLN A 102 -2.40 -1.00 9.07
C GLN A 102 -3.86 -1.17 9.52
N ARG A 103 -4.21 -2.38 9.95
CA ARG A 103 -5.53 -2.75 10.44
C ARG A 103 -5.40 -3.46 11.78
N VAL A 104 -6.52 -3.54 12.48
CA VAL A 104 -6.63 -4.24 13.74
C VAL A 104 -7.52 -5.46 13.51
N VAL A 105 -7.10 -6.59 14.03
CA VAL A 105 -7.86 -7.83 13.91
C VAL A 105 -9.12 -7.72 14.77
N LYS A 106 -10.27 -8.02 14.17
CA LYS A 106 -11.60 -7.85 14.79
C LYS A 106 -11.93 -8.91 15.82
N ASP A 107 -11.54 -10.16 15.56
CA ASP A 107 -11.84 -11.31 16.40
C ASP A 107 -10.67 -12.29 16.43
N ASP A 108 -10.65 -13.14 17.45
CA ASP A 108 -9.65 -14.18 17.57
C ASP A 108 -9.70 -15.11 16.35
N GLY A 109 -8.54 -15.58 15.91
CA GLY A 109 -8.48 -16.44 14.76
C GLY A 109 -7.11 -17.06 14.56
N ILE A 110 -6.90 -17.56 13.35
CA ILE A 110 -5.64 -18.16 12.95
C ILE A 110 -5.17 -17.54 11.65
N ALA A 111 -3.86 -17.33 11.53
CA ALA A 111 -3.26 -17.01 10.25
C ALA A 111 -2.14 -18.01 9.93
N CYS A 112 -2.04 -18.38 8.67
CA CYS A 112 -1.14 -19.44 8.21
C CYS A 112 -0.26 -18.98 7.06
N ALA A 113 0.93 -19.55 6.95
CA ALA A 113 1.87 -19.25 5.87
C ALA A 113 1.35 -19.69 4.48
N SER A 114 0.36 -20.59 4.43
CA SER A 114 -0.28 -21.06 3.20
C SER A 114 -1.80 -20.96 3.29
N THR A 115 -2.44 -20.59 2.18
CA THR A 115 -3.90 -20.60 2.01
C THR A 115 -4.48 -22.01 2.04
N SER A 116 -3.73 -23.02 1.59
CA SER A 116 -4.19 -24.42 1.63
C SER A 116 -4.39 -24.89 3.07
N LEU A 117 -3.39 -24.63 3.92
CA LEU A 117 -3.45 -24.97 5.34
C LEU A 117 -4.53 -24.16 6.06
N LEU A 118 -4.65 -22.87 5.73
CA LEU A 118 -5.69 -22.03 6.28
C LEU A 118 -7.09 -22.55 5.93
N SER A 119 -7.34 -22.91 4.67
CA SER A 119 -8.62 -23.46 4.22
C SER A 119 -8.96 -24.78 4.92
N THR A 120 -7.98 -25.70 5.04
CA THR A 120 -8.17 -26.94 5.80
C THR A 120 -8.57 -26.66 7.24
N LEU A 121 -7.85 -25.79 7.94
CA LEU A 121 -8.14 -25.48 9.34
C LEU A 121 -9.44 -24.70 9.53
N ASN A 122 -9.83 -23.85 8.57
CA ASN A 122 -11.08 -23.08 8.63
C ASN A 122 -12.30 -23.99 8.47
N ASN A 123 -12.22 -24.99 7.58
CA ASN A 123 -13.28 -26.00 7.45
C ASN A 123 -13.45 -26.78 8.76
N CYS A 124 -12.34 -27.13 9.42
CA CYS A 124 -12.41 -27.83 10.70
C CYS A 124 -13.02 -26.98 11.83
N ALA A 125 -12.92 -25.65 11.79
CA ALA A 125 -13.54 -24.78 12.80
C ALA A 125 -15.08 -24.73 12.71
N THR A 126 -15.66 -25.14 11.58
CA THR A 126 -17.13 -25.18 11.41
C THR A 126 -17.76 -26.46 11.93
N GLU A 127 -16.97 -27.51 12.17
CA GLU A 127 -17.43 -28.78 12.72
C GLU A 127 -17.19 -28.77 14.23
N THR A 128 -18.26 -28.50 15.00
CA THR A 128 -18.21 -28.09 16.41
C THR A 128 -17.66 -29.11 17.41
N ASP A 129 -17.31 -30.34 17.01
CA ASP A 129 -16.99 -31.43 17.95
C ASP A 129 -15.81 -32.32 17.56
N ASP A 130 -14.93 -31.87 16.66
CA ASP A 130 -13.75 -32.68 16.30
C ASP A 130 -12.57 -32.34 17.23
N GLU A 131 -12.34 -33.18 18.26
CA GLU A 131 -11.10 -33.17 19.07
C GLU A 131 -9.84 -33.17 18.18
N ASN A 132 -9.97 -33.75 16.98
CA ASN A 132 -8.95 -33.82 15.96
C ASN A 132 -8.58 -32.43 15.37
N CYS A 133 -9.55 -31.51 15.28
CA CYS A 133 -9.32 -30.17 14.75
C CYS A 133 -8.37 -29.37 15.63
N THR A 134 -8.64 -29.35 16.94
CA THR A 134 -7.83 -28.60 17.91
C THR A 134 -6.38 -29.12 17.90
N ALA A 135 -6.19 -30.44 17.85
CA ALA A 135 -4.87 -31.05 17.74
C ALA A 135 -4.14 -30.64 16.45
N GLN A 136 -4.82 -30.59 15.30
CA GLN A 136 -4.22 -30.17 14.04
C GLN A 136 -3.81 -28.69 14.05
N ILE A 137 -4.63 -27.81 14.62
CA ILE A 137 -4.28 -26.39 14.80
C ILE A 137 -3.01 -26.29 15.67
N GLU A 138 -2.96 -27.00 16.80
CA GLU A 138 -1.80 -26.95 17.68
C GLU A 138 -0.52 -27.48 17.02
N VAL A 139 -0.62 -28.54 16.21
CA VAL A 139 0.52 -29.06 15.43
C VAL A 139 0.98 -28.03 14.41
N ALA A 140 0.06 -27.40 13.66
CA ALA A 140 0.39 -26.38 12.68
C ALA A 140 1.05 -25.16 13.31
N VAL A 141 0.58 -24.74 14.48
CA VAL A 141 1.19 -23.63 15.25
C VAL A 141 2.56 -24.01 15.79
N ARG A 142 2.71 -25.22 16.33
CA ARG A 142 3.99 -25.74 16.84
C ARG A 142 5.05 -25.85 15.75
N ASN A 143 4.65 -26.21 14.53
CA ASN A 143 5.53 -26.29 13.36
C ASN A 143 5.86 -24.90 12.76
N GLY A 144 5.31 -23.81 13.32
CA GLY A 144 5.50 -22.45 12.81
C GLY A 144 4.80 -22.19 11.48
N GLN A 145 3.89 -23.08 11.05
CA GLN A 145 3.15 -22.93 9.80
C GLN A 145 1.93 -22.00 9.98
N CYS A 146 1.39 -21.93 11.19
CA CYS A 146 0.33 -21.02 11.57
C CYS A 146 0.65 -20.29 12.86
N THR A 147 -0.07 -19.21 13.12
CA THR A 147 -0.02 -18.45 14.36
C THR A 147 -1.43 -18.11 14.80
N LYS A 148 -1.67 -18.19 16.11
CA LYS A 148 -2.92 -17.74 16.71
C LYS A 148 -2.90 -16.21 16.75
N ILE A 149 -3.98 -15.61 16.31
CA ILE A 149 -4.17 -14.17 16.32
C ILE A 149 -5.22 -13.84 17.35
N ILE A 150 -4.91 -12.84 18.17
CA ILE A 150 -5.84 -12.30 19.15
C ILE A 150 -6.54 -11.07 18.57
N LYS A 151 -7.79 -10.88 18.97
CA LYS A 151 -8.53 -9.64 18.79
C LYS A 151 -7.70 -8.45 19.27
N GLY A 152 -7.64 -7.40 18.46
CA GLY A 152 -6.82 -6.23 18.77
C GLY A 152 -5.39 -6.30 18.25
N ALA A 153 -4.94 -7.44 17.70
CA ALA A 153 -3.61 -7.53 17.11
C ALA A 153 -3.45 -6.57 15.92
N GLU A 154 -2.35 -5.82 15.91
CA GLU A 154 -2.03 -4.92 14.81
C GLU A 154 -1.40 -5.69 13.65
N THR A 155 -1.99 -5.53 12.48
CA THR A 155 -1.56 -6.17 11.24
C THR A 155 -1.37 -5.13 10.16
N THR A 156 -0.45 -5.42 9.23
CA THR A 156 -0.29 -4.64 8.01
C THR A 156 -0.78 -5.48 6.84
N ILE A 157 -1.76 -4.99 6.10
CA ILE A 157 -2.26 -5.66 4.89
C ILE A 157 -1.29 -5.41 3.75
N GLU A 158 -0.92 -6.47 3.06
CA GLU A 158 -0.16 -6.36 1.81
C GLU A 158 -1.14 -6.32 0.63
N ALA A 159 -1.04 -5.26 -0.16
CA ALA A 159 -1.85 -5.08 -1.35
C ALA A 159 -1.48 -6.14 -2.39
N GLY A 160 -2.25 -7.22 -2.46
CA GLY A 160 -1.95 -8.30 -3.42
C GLY A 160 -2.76 -9.57 -3.31
N SER A 161 -3.79 -9.64 -2.44
CA SER A 161 -4.65 -10.81 -2.47
C SER A 161 -5.65 -10.71 -3.61
N GLY A 162 -5.38 -11.40 -4.71
CA GLY A 162 -6.38 -11.66 -5.76
C GLY A 162 -7.49 -12.63 -5.30
N SER A 163 -7.43 -13.12 -4.05
CA SER A 163 -8.46 -13.94 -3.45
C SER A 163 -9.44 -13.06 -2.67
N PHE A 164 -10.74 -13.25 -2.93
CA PHE A 164 -11.80 -12.52 -2.24
C PHE A 164 -12.02 -12.98 -0.79
N GLU A 165 -11.54 -14.17 -0.43
CA GLU A 165 -11.75 -14.80 0.89
C GLU A 165 -10.60 -14.56 1.86
N TRP A 166 -9.36 -14.47 1.36
CA TRP A 166 -8.16 -14.42 2.20
C TRP A 166 -7.41 -13.12 1.96
N VAL A 167 -6.76 -12.60 3.00
CA VAL A 167 -5.89 -11.43 2.89
C VAL A 167 -4.50 -11.79 3.41
N ARG A 168 -3.48 -11.31 2.70
CA ARG A 168 -2.09 -11.44 3.16
C ARG A 168 -1.78 -10.32 4.14
N ILE A 169 -1.25 -10.69 5.29
CA ILE A 169 -0.92 -9.79 6.39
C ILE A 169 0.52 -10.02 6.89
N LYS A 170 1.10 -8.94 7.40
CA LYS A 170 2.30 -8.96 8.26
C LYS A 170 1.89 -8.61 9.67
N LEU A 171 2.21 -9.50 10.62
CA LEU A 171 1.97 -9.30 12.05
C LEU A 171 3.14 -8.54 12.66
N LEU A 172 2.84 -7.54 13.50
CA LEU A 172 3.88 -6.78 14.17
C LEU A 172 4.66 -7.68 15.15
N GLY A 173 5.98 -7.76 15.00
CA GLY A 173 6.84 -8.56 15.86
C GLY A 173 6.92 -10.05 15.52
N VAL A 174 6.19 -10.52 14.50
CA VAL A 174 6.31 -11.89 13.98
C VAL A 174 7.01 -11.86 12.63
N LYS A 175 8.03 -12.69 12.47
CA LYS A 175 8.77 -12.79 11.21
C LYS A 175 7.99 -13.64 10.22
N GLY A 176 7.53 -13.03 9.13
CA GLY A 176 6.92 -13.74 8.02
C GLY A 176 5.70 -13.03 7.44
N GLU A 177 5.15 -13.64 6.40
CA GLU A 177 3.88 -13.28 5.79
C GLU A 177 2.87 -14.39 6.09
N TYR A 178 1.65 -13.98 6.46
CA TYR A 178 0.58 -14.91 6.80
C TYR A 178 -0.68 -14.56 6.04
N TRP A 179 -1.51 -15.56 5.82
CA TRP A 179 -2.84 -15.42 5.27
C TRP A 179 -3.85 -15.53 6.39
N ILE A 180 -4.86 -14.67 6.37
CA ILE A 180 -5.97 -14.65 7.32
C ILE A 180 -7.28 -14.52 6.56
N ASN A 181 -8.39 -14.99 7.15
CA ASN A 181 -9.73 -14.68 6.68
C ASN A 181 -9.90 -13.16 6.52
N ARG A 182 -10.43 -12.75 5.38
CA ARG A 182 -10.70 -11.35 5.08
C ARG A 182 -11.61 -10.73 6.13
N ASP A 183 -12.64 -11.45 6.55
CA ASP A 183 -13.67 -10.97 7.48
C ASP A 183 -13.11 -10.63 8.87
N LEU A 184 -11.97 -11.23 9.24
CA LEU A 184 -11.28 -10.94 10.51
C LEU A 184 -10.56 -9.59 10.49
N VAL A 185 -10.35 -8.97 9.34
CA VAL A 185 -9.53 -7.74 9.20
C VAL A 185 -10.24 -6.63 8.42
N LEU A 186 -11.04 -6.98 7.41
CA LEU A 186 -11.79 -6.05 6.56
C LEU A 186 -13.28 -6.11 6.88
N GLU A 187 -13.95 -4.96 6.80
CA GLU A 187 -15.43 -4.83 6.82
C GLU A 187 -16.03 -5.08 5.44
#